data_AF-X7YJE1-F1
#
_entry.id   AF-X7YJE1-F1
#
_cell.length_a   1.000
_cell.length_b   1.000
_cell.length_c   1.000
_cell.angle_alpha   90.00
_cell.angle_beta   90.00
_cell.angle_gamma   90.00
#
_symmetry.space_group_name_H-M   'P 1'
#
loop_
_entity.id
_entity.type
_entity.pdbx_description
1 polymer ?
#
loop_
_entity_poly.entity_id
_entity_poly.type
_entity_poly.pdbx_seq_one_letter_code
_entity_poly.pdbx_strand_id
1 'polypeptide(L)' 'MVNKVSQLPAGHGLNAETLTFGDLAADGVVDPVKVTRSAVLNAASVARMVLTTETAVVDKPEEEEDGHGHAH' A
#
# COMPACT_ATOMS: atom_id res chain seq x y z
N MET A 1 -7.09 9.17 -11.95
CA MET A 1 -5.97 9.85 -11.26
C MET A 1 -4.63 9.63 -11.98
N VAL A 2 -4.10 8.40 -12.02
CA VAL A 2 -2.77 8.12 -12.64
C VAL A 2 -2.63 8.60 -14.09
N ASN A 3 -3.62 8.30 -14.95
CA ASN A 3 -3.60 8.75 -16.36
C ASN A 3 -3.52 10.29 -16.45
N LYS A 4 -4.31 11.01 -15.64
CA LYS A 4 -4.29 12.47 -15.61
C LYS A 4 -2.93 13.02 -15.15
N VAL A 5 -2.34 12.46 -14.09
CA VAL A 5 -1.01 12.86 -13.59
C VAL A 5 0.08 12.61 -14.62
N SER A 6 0.00 11.49 -15.35
CA SER A 6 1.01 11.14 -16.38
C SER A 6 1.08 12.11 -17.57
N GLN A 7 0.05 12.92 -17.77
CA GLN A 7 -0.01 13.94 -18.82
C GLN A 7 0.45 15.33 -18.35
N LEU A 8 0.74 15.50 -17.05
CA LEU A 8 1.20 16.76 -16.48
C LEU A 8 2.73 16.90 -16.58
N PRO A 9 3.27 18.13 -16.46
CA PRO A 9 4.72 18.33 -16.35
C PRO A 9 5.32 17.57 -15.17
N ALA A 10 6.63 17.28 -15.25
CA ALA A 10 7.35 16.69 -14.13
C ALA A 10 7.21 17.54 -12.85
N GLY A 11 7.07 16.89 -11.69
CA GLY A 11 6.83 17.56 -10.41
C GLY A 11 5.37 17.95 -10.15
N HIS A 12 4.48 17.85 -11.15
CA HIS A 12 3.07 18.08 -10.96
C HIS A 12 2.31 16.80 -10.59
N GLY A 13 1.34 16.92 -9.70
CA GLY A 13 0.53 15.80 -9.24
C GLY A 13 -0.74 16.28 -8.56
N LEU A 14 -1.45 15.35 -7.88
CA LEU A 14 -2.61 15.68 -7.06
C LEU A 14 -2.14 16.02 -5.65
N ASN A 15 -2.44 17.22 -5.18
CA ASN A 15 -2.34 17.54 -3.77
C ASN A 15 -3.54 16.88 -3.06
N ALA A 16 -3.25 15.96 -2.14
CA ALA A 16 -4.28 15.17 -1.46
C ALA A 16 -5.07 15.95 -0.41
N GLU A 17 -4.53 17.08 0.09
CA GLU A 17 -5.21 17.94 1.05
C GLU A 17 -6.24 18.84 0.36
N THR A 18 -5.87 19.47 -0.76
CA THR A 18 -6.72 20.40 -1.50
C THR A 18 -7.53 19.74 -2.62
N LEU A 19 -7.17 18.51 -3.00
CA LEU A 19 -7.71 17.76 -4.13
C LEU A 19 -7.52 18.46 -5.50
N THR A 20 -6.53 19.34 -5.61
CA THR A 20 -6.18 20.06 -6.84
C THR A 20 -4.92 19.51 -7.51
N PHE A 21 -4.83 19.63 -8.83
CA PHE A 21 -3.60 19.29 -9.56
C PHE A 21 -2.70 20.52 -9.68
N GLY A 22 -1.42 20.37 -9.37
CA GLY A 22 -0.46 21.46 -9.35
C GLY A 22 0.97 20.99 -9.12
N ASP A 23 1.90 21.92 -8.97
CA ASP A 23 3.29 21.66 -8.58
C ASP A 23 3.34 21.27 -7.09
N LEU A 24 3.67 20.00 -6.82
CA LEU A 24 3.68 19.47 -5.47
C LEU A 24 4.80 20.06 -4.61
N ALA A 25 5.93 20.44 -5.21
CA ALA A 25 7.03 21.04 -4.46
C ALA A 25 6.69 22.47 -4.04
N ALA A 26 6.02 23.23 -4.91
CA ALA A 26 5.51 24.56 -4.58
C ALA A 26 4.43 24.51 -3.49
N ASP A 27 3.59 23.47 -3.51
CA ASP A 27 2.57 23.21 -2.48
C ASP A 27 3.15 22.66 -1.16
N GLY A 28 4.48 22.45 -1.08
CA GLY A 28 5.15 21.92 0.12
C GLY A 28 5.03 20.41 0.31
N VAL A 29 4.48 19.69 -0.66
CA VAL A 29 4.33 18.22 -0.65
C VAL A 29 5.59 17.58 -1.24
N VAL A 30 6.55 17.25 -0.37
CA VAL A 30 7.85 16.69 -0.75
C VAL A 30 8.02 15.29 -0.18
N ASP A 31 8.28 14.30 -1.04
CA ASP A 31 8.64 12.93 -0.64
C ASP A 31 10.15 12.68 -0.90
N PRO A 32 10.93 12.26 0.11
CA PRO A 32 12.34 11.95 -0.10
C PRO A 32 12.51 10.82 -1.13
N VAL A 33 13.41 11.00 -2.09
CA VAL A 33 13.65 10.02 -3.20
C VAL A 33 13.85 8.59 -2.70
N LYS A 34 14.52 8.40 -1.56
CA LYS A 34 14.76 7.07 -0.96
C LYS A 34 13.46 6.38 -0.54
N VAL A 35 12.47 7.14 -0.06
CA VAL A 35 11.18 6.64 0.41
C VAL A 35 10.36 6.14 -0.77
N THR A 36 10.13 6.98 -1.78
CA THR A 36 9.37 6.59 -2.99
C THR A 36 10.00 5.38 -3.69
N ARG A 37 11.33 5.37 -3.82
CA ARG A 37 12.05 4.25 -4.45
C ARG A 37 11.89 2.95 -3.66
N SER A 38 12.07 3.01 -2.34
CA SER A 38 11.92 1.84 -1.47
C SER A 38 10.49 1.29 -1.53
N ALA A 39 9.49 2.17 -1.48
CA ALA A 39 8.08 1.79 -1.54
C ALA A 39 7.75 1.02 -2.83
N VAL A 40 8.17 1.53 -3.99
CA VAL A 40 7.93 0.85 -5.29
C VAL A 40 8.66 -0.49 -5.37
N LEU A 41 9.91 -0.56 -4.91
CA LEU A 41 10.67 -1.82 -4.94
C LEU A 41 10.05 -2.89 -4.06
N ASN A 42 9.63 -2.53 -2.84
CA ASN A 42 8.98 -3.45 -1.92
C ASN A 42 7.61 -3.90 -2.47
N ALA A 43 6.82 -2.97 -3.02
CA ALA A 43 5.55 -3.29 -3.66
C ALA A 43 5.72 -4.25 -4.85
N ALA A 44 6.71 -3.99 -5.72
CA ALA A 44 7.01 -4.87 -6.85
C ALA A 44 7.47 -6.27 -6.39
N SER A 45 8.24 -6.35 -5.31
CA SER A 45 8.66 -7.62 -4.71
C SER A 45 7.47 -8.45 -4.22
N VAL A 46 6.56 -7.84 -3.45
CA VAL A 46 5.34 -8.50 -2.96
C VAL A 46 4.43 -8.88 -4.13
N ALA A 47 4.22 -7.97 -5.09
CA ALA A 47 3.39 -8.25 -6.26
C ALA A 47 3.94 -9.44 -7.06
N ARG A 48 5.27 -9.52 -7.25
CA ARG A 48 5.90 -10.66 -7.91
C ARG A 48 5.61 -11.96 -7.15
N MET A 49 5.81 -11.97 -5.83
CA MET A 49 5.54 -13.14 -5.00
C MET A 49 4.09 -13.59 -5.14
N VAL A 50 3.13 -12.67 -5.02
CA VAL A 50 1.69 -12.97 -5.14
C VAL A 50 1.35 -13.53 -6.52
N LEU A 51 1.86 -12.92 -7.60
CA LEU A 51 1.57 -13.36 -8.98
C LEU A 51 2.16 -14.73 -9.31
N THR A 52 3.29 -15.11 -8.71
CA THR A 52 3.94 -16.40 -8.96
C THR A 52 3.56 -17.48 -7.94
N THR A 53 2.81 -17.14 -6.90
CA THR A 53 2.36 -18.10 -5.90
C THR A 53 1.02 -18.66 -6.35
N GLU A 54 1.00 -19.95 -6.71
CA GLU A 54 -0.20 -20.60 -7.25
C GLU A 54 -1.25 -20.91 -6.18
N THR A 55 -0.82 -21.13 -4.93
CA THR A 55 -1.73 -21.42 -3.81
C THR A 55 -1.18 -20.90 -2.49
N ALA A 56 -2.08 -20.41 -1.65
CA ALA A 56 -1.79 -20.06 -0.26
C ALA A 56 -2.56 -21.03 0.65
N VAL A 57 -1.84 -21.75 1.49
CA VAL A 57 -2.43 -22.60 2.53
C VAL A 57 -2.51 -21.79 3.81
N VAL A 58 -3.69 -21.78 4.43
CA VAL A 58 -3.92 -21.12 5.72
C VAL A 58 -4.54 -22.14 6.68
N ASP A 59 -4.10 -22.12 7.93
CA ASP A 59 -4.69 -22.92 8.99
C ASP A 59 -6.05 -22.34 9.38
N LYS A 60 -7.04 -23.22 9.64
CA LYS A 60 -8.33 -22.78 10.16
C LYS A 60 -8.09 -22.21 11.57
N PRO A 61 -8.56 -20.98 11.88
CA PRO A 61 -8.49 -20.50 13.25
C PRO A 61 -9.21 -21.48 14.18
N GLU A 62 -8.57 -21.81 15.30
CA GLU A 62 -9.15 -22.68 16.33
C GLU A 62 -10.41 -22.02 16.90
N GLU A 63 -11.46 -22.82 17.06
CA GLU A 63 -12.62 -22.41 17.84
C GLU A 63 -12.19 -22.48 19.31
N GLU A 64 -12.15 -21.35 20.03
CA GLU A 64 -11.93 -21.35 21.47
C GLU A 64 -13.06 -22.18 22.12
N GLU A 65 -12.71 -23.32 22.74
CA GLU A 65 -13.68 -24.09 23.51
C GLU A 65 -14.15 -23.23 24.71
N ASP A 66 -15.40 -22.78 24.64
CA ASP A 66 -16.08 -22.13 25.77
C ASP A 66 -16.02 -23.06 27.00
N GLY A 67 -15.31 -22.59 28.03
CA GLY A 67 -14.88 -23.40 29.16
C GLY A 67 -15.99 -24.20 29.84
N HIS A 68 -15.77 -25.50 30.00
CA HIS A 68 -16.52 -26.34 30.92
C HIS A 68 -15.56 -26.89 31.98
N GLY A 69 -15.66 -26.29 33.17
CA GLY A 69 -14.91 -26.70 34.35
C GLY A 69 -15.37 -28.07 34.84
N HIS A 70 -14.43 -29.01 34.96
CA HIS A 70 -14.60 -30.20 35.78
C HIS A 70 -14.16 -29.90 37.21
N ALA A 71 -15.13 -29.61 38.06
CA ALA A 71 -15.05 -29.83 39.50
C ALA A 71 -16.26 -30.67 39.91
N HIS A 72 -15.97 -31.77 40.61
CA HIS A 72 -16.86 -32.82 41.15
C HIS A 72 -17.16 -34.01 40.24
#